data_AF-A0A9P0MB36-F1
#
_entry.id   AF-A0A9P0MB36-F1
#
_cell.length_a   1.000
_cell.length_b   1.000
_cell.length_c   1.000
_cell.angle_alpha   90.00
_cell.angle_beta   90.00
_cell.angle_gamma   90.00
#
_symmetry.space_group_name_H-M   'P 1'
#
loop_
_entity.id
_entity.type
_entity.pdbx_description
1 polymer ?
#
loop_
_entity_poly.entity_id
_entity_poly.type
_entity_poly.pdbx_seq_one_letter_code
_entity_poly.pdbx_strand_id
1 'polypeptide(L)'
;MVVLYSMLNVAGINLHVIYCANNPNVDLVRRKYLRKLAHELTHEHRQYRATIRNISPEVRKRRREAVGTPDETREHPLPGKRRRCEECKG
;
A
#
# COMPACT_ATOMS: atom_id res chain seq x y z
N MET A 1 21.99 -1.02 12.01
CA MET A 1 20.71 -1.68 11.68
C MET A 1 20.09 -2.49 12.83
N VAL A 2 20.87 -3.14 13.71
CA VAL A 2 20.34 -3.93 14.85
C VAL A 2 19.45 -3.11 15.81
N VAL A 3 19.93 -1.94 16.24
CA VAL A 3 19.21 -1.09 17.21
C VAL A 3 17.85 -0.65 16.68
N LEU A 4 17.77 -0.23 15.42
CA LEU A 4 16.52 0.20 14.79
C LEU A 4 15.48 -0.93 14.79
N TYR A 5 15.85 -2.13 14.32
CA TYR A 5 14.91 -3.25 14.27
C TYR A 5 14.48 -3.73 15.66
N SER A 6 15.38 -3.70 16.65
CA SER A 6 15.02 -3.99 18.04
C SER A 6 14.03 -2.97 18.60
N MET A 7 14.24 -1.67 18.35
CA MET A 7 13.32 -0.62 18.76
C MET A 7 11.94 -0.78 18.12
N LEU A 8 11.88 -1.09 16.82
CA LEU A 8 10.61 -1.33 16.11
C LEU A 8 9.86 -2.53 16.69
N ASN A 9 10.56 -3.61 17.03
CA ASN A 9 9.95 -4.79 17.64
C ASN A 9 9.34 -4.46 19.01
N VAL A 10 10.09 -3.78 19.89
CA VAL A 10 9.61 -3.38 21.22
C VAL A 10 8.42 -2.41 21.09
N ALA A 11 8.53 -1.41 20.22
CA ALA A 11 7.45 -0.46 19.99
C ALA A 11 6.17 -1.13 19.47
N GLY A 12 6.28 -2.05 18.50
CA GLY A 12 5.12 -2.77 17.95
C GLY A 12 4.39 -3.62 18.98
N ILE A 13 5.11 -4.23 19.93
CA ILE A 13 4.52 -4.97 21.05
C ILE A 13 3.81 -4.02 22.01
N ASN A 14 4.49 -2.95 22.43
CA ASN A 14 3.95 -2.00 23.40
C ASN A 14 2.68 -1.30 22.87
N LEU A 15 2.69 -0.88 21.61
CA LEU A 15 1.54 -0.29 20.94
C LEU A 15 0.33 -1.24 20.92
N HIS A 16 0.56 -2.53 20.68
CA HIS A 16 -0.50 -3.53 20.69
C HIS A 16 -1.12 -3.71 22.10
N VAL A 17 -0.28 -3.78 23.14
CA VAL A 17 -0.75 -3.91 24.54
C VAL A 17 -1.60 -2.70 24.93
N ILE A 18 -1.13 -1.49 24.65
CA ILE A 18 -1.87 -0.24 24.93
C ILE A 18 -3.19 -0.21 24.15
N TYR A 19 -3.17 -0.62 22.88
CA TYR A 19 -4.38 -0.67 22.06
C TYR A 19 -5.43 -1.62 22.65
N CYS A 20 -5.05 -2.83 23.06
CA CYS A 20 -5.96 -3.78 23.69
C CYS A 20 -6.48 -3.30 25.04
N ALA A 21 -5.62 -2.69 25.87
CA ALA A 21 -6.00 -2.14 27.16
C ALA A 21 -7.05 -1.03 27.02
N ASN A 22 -6.92 -0.18 26.00
CA ASN A 22 -7.87 0.90 25.71
C ASN A 22 -9.14 0.42 24.99
N ASN A 23 -9.15 -0.81 24.44
CA ASN A 23 -10.25 -1.35 23.65
C ASN A 23 -10.57 -2.79 24.11
N PRO A 24 -11.09 -2.98 25.34
CA PRO A 24 -11.23 -4.31 25.94
C PRO A 24 -12.21 -5.23 25.19
N ASN A 25 -13.12 -4.66 24.41
CA ASN A 25 -14.09 -5.41 23.61
C ASN A 25 -13.53 -5.85 22.24
N VAL A 26 -12.32 -5.43 21.89
CA VAL A 26 -11.70 -5.73 20.59
C VAL A 26 -10.68 -6.84 20.76
N ASP A 27 -11.05 -8.06 20.37
CA ASP A 27 -10.11 -9.18 20.29
C ASP A 27 -9.36 -9.18 18.95
N LEU A 28 -8.25 -8.44 18.91
CA LEU A 28 -7.40 -8.34 17.73
C LEU A 28 -6.03 -8.98 17.97
N VAL A 29 -5.81 -10.17 17.44
CA VAL A 29 -4.50 -10.84 17.52
C VAL A 29 -3.36 -9.96 16.97
N ARG A 30 -2.22 -9.91 17.67
CA ARG A 30 -1.00 -9.12 17.33
C ARG A 30 -0.66 -9.08 15.83
N ARG A 31 -0.74 -10.21 15.12
CA ARG A 31 -0.45 -10.30 13.68
C ARG A 31 -1.38 -9.39 12.84
N LYS A 32 -2.68 -9.37 13.16
CA LYS A 32 -3.66 -8.52 12.47
C LYS A 32 -3.44 -7.05 12.84
N TYR A 33 -3.15 -6.78 14.11
CA TYR A 33 -2.80 -5.43 14.59
C TYR A 33 -1.60 -4.84 13.84
N LEU A 34 -0.48 -5.57 13.78
CA LEU A 34 0.74 -5.10 13.10
C LEU A 34 0.52 -4.91 11.59
N ARG A 35 -0.29 -5.78 10.95
CA ARG A 35 -0.67 -5.60 9.54
C ARG A 35 -1.46 -4.30 9.35
N LYS A 36 -2.44 -4.02 10.22
CA LYS A 36 -3.20 -2.77 10.19
C LYS A 36 -2.28 -1.57 10.41
N LEU A 37 -1.43 -1.61 11.44
CA LEU A 37 -0.46 -0.56 11.73
C LEU A 37 0.44 -0.25 10.54
N ALA A 38 0.98 -1.28 9.87
CA ALA A 38 1.81 -1.10 8.69
C ALA A 38 1.05 -0.42 7.53
N HIS A 39 -0.23 -0.76 7.34
CA HIS A 39 -1.08 -0.10 6.35
C HIS A 39 -1.31 1.38 6.71
N GLU A 40 -1.66 1.69 7.96
CA GLU A 40 -1.89 3.07 8.41
C GLU A 40 -0.62 3.93 8.25
N LEU A 41 0.53 3.44 8.74
CA LEU A 41 1.81 4.16 8.67
C LEU A 41 2.27 4.47 7.23
N THR A 42 1.81 3.68 6.26
CA THR A 42 2.21 3.82 4.84
C THR A 42 1.09 4.36 3.97
N HIS A 43 -0.05 4.76 4.53
CA HIS A 43 -1.23 5.13 3.78
C HIS A 43 -0.97 6.24 2.75
N GLU A 44 -0.43 7.37 3.18
CA GLU A 44 -0.14 8.52 2.31
C GLU A 44 0.87 8.18 1.21
N HIS A 45 1.95 7.46 1.57
CA HIS A 45 2.93 7.00 0.59
C HIS A 45 2.32 6.03 -0.44
N ARG A 46 1.41 5.15 -0.03
CA ARG A 46 0.70 4.25 -0.94
C ARG A 46 -0.21 5.04 -1.89
N GLN A 47 -0.94 6.03 -1.37
CA GLN A 47 -1.77 6.93 -2.18
C GLN A 47 -0.94 7.68 -3.22
N TYR A 48 0.13 8.35 -2.81
CA TYR A 48 1.03 9.06 -3.72
C TYR A 48 1.58 8.12 -4.81
N ARG A 49 2.04 6.93 -4.43
CA ARG A 49 2.62 5.96 -5.37
C ARG A 49 1.62 5.36 -6.36
N ALA A 50 0.32 5.43 -6.07
CA ALA A 50 -0.74 5.03 -7.00
C ALA A 50 -0.96 6.05 -8.12
N THR A 51 -0.51 7.29 -7.94
CA THR A 51 -0.61 8.36 -8.97
C THR A 51 0.50 8.31 -10.02
N ILE A 52 1.63 7.65 -9.69
CA ILE A 52 2.82 7.55 -10.55
C ILE A 52 2.48 6.85 -11.88
N ARG A 53 2.81 7.50 -13.00
CA ARG A 53 2.46 7.03 -14.36
C ARG A 53 3.61 6.37 -15.14
N ASN A 54 4.86 6.59 -14.74
CA ASN A 54 6.07 6.09 -15.43
C ASN A 54 6.47 4.67 -14.99
N ILE A 55 5.49 3.81 -14.73
CA ILE A 55 5.65 2.41 -14.33
C ILE A 55 4.81 1.53 -15.25
N SER A 56 5.08 0.21 -15.26
CA SER A 56 4.31 -0.71 -16.09
C SER A 56 2.80 -0.63 -15.75
N PRO A 57 1.92 -0.79 -16.75
CA PRO A 57 0.47 -0.74 -16.54
C PRO A 57 -0.02 -1.71 -15.46
N GLU A 58 0.57 -2.90 -15.39
CA GLU A 58 0.25 -3.92 -14.40
C GLU A 58 0.58 -3.49 -12.97
N VAL A 59 1.76 -2.89 -12.75
CA VAL A 59 2.16 -2.39 -11.43
C VAL A 59 1.27 -1.21 -11.03
N ARG A 60 0.92 -0.35 -11.99
CA ARG A 60 0.00 0.78 -11.75
C ARG A 60 -1.38 0.28 -11.33
N LYS A 61 -1.92 -0.72 -12.03
CA LYS A 61 -3.20 -1.36 -11.69
C LYS A 61 -3.18 -1.92 -10.27
N ARG A 62 -2.18 -2.74 -9.92
CA ARG A 62 -2.05 -3.33 -8.57
C ARG A 62 -1.93 -2.27 -7.46
N ARG A 63 -1.22 -1.16 -7.70
CA ARG A 63 -1.10 -0.08 -6.72
C ARG A 63 -2.42 0.64 -6.47
N ARG A 64 -3.21 0.89 -7.52
CA ARG A 64 -4.54 1.50 -7.43
C ARG A 64 -5.52 0.61 -6.67
N GLU A 65 -5.55 -0.68 -7.02
CA GLU A 65 -6.33 -1.70 -6.29
C GLU A 65 -5.97 -1.74 -4.80
N ALA A 66 -4.67 -1.69 -4.46
CA ALA A 66 -4.20 -1.74 -3.07
C ALA A 66 -4.56 -0.50 -2.23
N VAL A 67 -4.96 0.60 -2.87
CA VAL A 67 -5.40 1.86 -2.22
C VAL A 67 -6.92 2.01 -2.27
N GLY A 68 -7.62 1.14 -3.00
CA GLY A 68 -9.07 1.23 -3.18
C GLY A 68 -9.50 2.32 -4.15
N THR A 69 -8.59 2.85 -4.97
CA THR A 69 -8.94 3.73 -6.09
C THR A 69 -9.20 2.86 -7.32
N PRO A 70 -10.46 2.75 -7.79
CA PRO A 70 -10.73 2.00 -9.02
C PRO A 70 -9.98 2.65 -10.19
N ASP A 71 -9.54 1.81 -11.13
CA ASP A 71 -8.91 2.30 -12.36
C ASP A 71 -9.92 3.19 -13.08
N GLU A 72 -9.67 4.50 -13.12
CA GLU A 72 -10.44 5.39 -13.98
C GLU A 72 -10.41 4.77 -15.38
N THR A 73 -11.60 4.44 -15.85
CA THR A 73 -11.92 3.77 -17.09
C THR A 73 -10.91 4.12 -18.17
N ARG A 74 -10.34 3.10 -18.82
CA ARG A 74 -9.49 3.21 -20.01
C ARG A 74 -10.02 4.33 -20.90
N GLU A 75 -9.40 5.51 -20.86
CA GLU A 75 -9.65 6.54 -21.87
C GLU A 75 -9.36 5.86 -23.20
N HIS A 76 -10.37 5.79 -24.06
CA HIS A 76 -10.13 5.44 -25.45
C HIS A 76 -8.97 6.30 -25.94
N PRO A 77 -7.88 5.69 -26.45
CA PRO A 77 -6.71 6.45 -26.83
C PRO A 77 -7.13 7.49 -27.85
N LEU A 78 -6.96 8.77 -27.51
CA LEU A 78 -7.06 9.84 -28.49
C LEU A 78 -6.12 9.46 -29.67
N PRO A 79 -6.60 9.53 -30.92
CA PRO A 79 -5.77 9.25 -32.07
C PRO A 79 -4.52 10.16 -32.02
N GLY A 80 -3.33 9.58 -32.17
CA GLY A 80 -2.06 10.33 -32.26
C GLY A 80 -1.07 10.19 -31.09
N LYS A 81 -1.40 9.53 -29.97
CA LYS A 81 -0.39 9.26 -28.92
C LYS A 81 0.50 8.06 -29.28
N ARG A 82 1.80 8.30 -29.45
CA ARG A 82 2.83 7.26 -29.69
C ARG A 82 2.91 6.32 -28.47
N ARG A 83 2.80 5.02 -28.72
CA ARG A 83 2.90 3.93 -27.73
C ARG A 83 3.62 2.75 -28.35
N ARG A 84 4.13 1.84 -27.51
CA ARG A 84 4.80 0.63 -27.98
C ARG A 84 3.76 -0.30 -28.64
N CYS A 85 4.12 -0.93 -29.76
CA CYS A 85 3.31 -1.97 -30.42
C CYS A 85 2.99 -3.11 -29.45
N GLU A 86 1.79 -3.69 -29.56
CA GLU A 86 1.42 -4.86 -28.74
C GLU A 86 2.32 -6.06 -29.00
N GLU A 87 2.79 -6.22 -30.24
CA GLU A 87 3.62 -7.33 -30.69
C GLU A 87 5.10 -7.19 -30.29
N CYS A 88 5.59 -5.98 -30.03
CA CYS A 88 7.01 -5.72 -29.73
C CYS A 88 7.26 -5.36 -28.26
N LYS A 89 6.78 -6.20 -27.32
CA LYS A 89 7.04 -6.05 -25.88
C LYS A 89 8.46 -6.51 -25.54
N GLY A 90 9.40 -5.56 -25.44
CA GLY A 90 10.67 -5.73 -24.73
C GLY A 90 10.52 -5.54 -23.22
#